data_AF-A0A7V4IXH4-F1
#
_entry.id   AF-A0A7V4IXH4-F1
#
_cell.length_a   1.000
_cell.length_b   1.000
_cell.length_c   1.000
_cell.angle_alpha   90.00
_cell.angle_beta   90.00
_cell.angle_gamma   90.00
#
_symmetry.space_group_name_H-M   'P 1'
#
loop_
_entity.id
_entity.type
_entity.pdbx_description
1 polymer ?
#
loop_
_entity_poly.entity_id
_entity_poly.type
_entity_poly.pdbx_seq_one_letter_code
_entity_poly.pdbx_strand_id
1 'polypeptide(L)'
;MSTSDFPIAIIGAGFAGIGMAIRLKQNGIESFTMFERAAEIFEQALKMNPNSVEGRMARTNLATTRNRMGVRAYERGDLAAAERNFAAVDDLYANPSDVTSEADRRELENARYNLGKVYDRLGDTQGAMRAWQRAREGGRVGGVDPAAPGSVSELEKARARAAAALAEGSRLYQSGAIDEARKRWQEAAMAAPGTPESTEAQRWLDETASRLQY
;
A
#
# COMPACT_ATOMS: atom_id res chain seq x y z
N MET A 1 16.20 3.28 -54.21
CA MET A 1 15.95 2.23 -53.20
C MET A 1 14.97 2.80 -52.20
N SER A 2 13.76 2.25 -52.11
CA SER A 2 12.79 2.62 -51.08
C SER A 2 13.31 2.12 -49.74
N THR A 3 13.69 3.01 -48.83
CA THR A 3 13.93 2.67 -47.42
C THR A 3 12.62 2.15 -46.86
N SER A 4 12.56 0.85 -46.61
CA SER A 4 11.42 0.24 -45.93
C SER A 4 11.30 0.87 -44.54
N ASP A 5 10.28 1.71 -44.34
CA ASP A 5 9.89 2.22 -43.02
C ASP A 5 9.36 1.04 -42.21
N PHE A 6 10.26 0.37 -41.48
CA PHE A 6 9.85 -0.64 -40.52
C PHE A 6 9.37 0.06 -39.25
N PRO A 7 8.10 -0.11 -38.84
CA PRO A 7 7.63 0.47 -37.59
C PRO A 7 8.35 -0.19 -36.41
N ILE A 8 9.05 0.62 -35.60
CA ILE A 8 9.79 0.14 -34.43
C ILE A 8 8.90 0.21 -33.18
N ALA A 9 8.83 -0.89 -32.44
CA ALA A 9 8.14 -0.96 -31.15
C ALA A 9 9.16 -1.01 -30.00
N ILE A 10 9.09 -0.06 -29.06
CA ILE A 10 9.86 -0.10 -27.81
C ILE A 10 8.93 -0.57 -26.71
N ILE A 11 9.20 -1.74 -26.14
CA ILE A 11 8.35 -2.35 -25.11
C ILE A 11 8.93 -2.01 -23.74
N GLY A 12 8.24 -1.11 -23.02
CA GLY A 12 8.65 -0.60 -21.72
C GLY A 12 9.28 0.80 -21.79
N ALA A 13 8.69 1.76 -21.08
CA ALA A 13 9.12 3.16 -21.03
C ALA A 13 10.09 3.47 -19.86
N GLY A 14 10.92 2.51 -19.45
CA GLY A 14 11.98 2.74 -18.45
C GLY A 14 13.20 3.46 -19.03
N PHE A 15 14.26 3.68 -18.23
CA PHE A 15 15.49 4.35 -18.69
C PHE A 15 16.11 3.72 -19.94
N ALA A 16 16.13 2.39 -20.06
CA ALA A 16 16.61 1.71 -21.24
C ALA A 16 15.71 1.96 -22.48
N GLY A 17 14.39 1.96 -22.29
CA GLY A 17 13.44 2.23 -23.37
C GLY A 17 13.46 3.68 -23.84
N ILE A 18 13.53 4.64 -22.91
CA ILE A 18 13.71 6.06 -23.21
C ILE A 18 15.09 6.30 -23.85
N GLY A 19 16.15 5.68 -23.33
CA GLY A 19 17.48 5.75 -23.92
C GLY A 19 17.53 5.22 -25.35
N MET A 20 16.83 4.11 -25.61
CA MET A 20 16.67 3.57 -26.96
C MET A 20 15.89 4.53 -27.85
N ALA A 21 14.80 5.12 -27.37
CA ALA A 21 14.02 6.12 -28.10
C ALA A 21 14.87 7.36 -28.46
N ILE A 22 15.67 7.86 -27.52
CA ILE A 22 16.60 8.97 -27.76
C ILE A 22 17.63 8.60 -28.83
N ARG A 23 18.19 7.38 -28.74
CA ARG A 23 19.19 6.90 -29.70
C ARG A 23 18.60 6.73 -31.10
N LEU A 24 17.37 6.25 -31.23
CA LEU A 24 16.67 6.18 -32.52
C LEU A 24 16.50 7.57 -33.13
N LYS A 25 16.05 8.55 -32.35
CA LYS A 25 15.94 9.96 -32.82
C LYS A 25 17.28 10.53 -33.27
N GLN A 26 18.35 10.29 -32.52
CA GLN A 26 19.69 10.76 -32.90
C GLN A 26 20.21 10.13 -34.20
N ASN A 27 19.71 8.96 -34.57
CA ASN A 27 20.06 8.26 -35.82
C ASN A 27 19.05 8.55 -36.95
N GLY A 28 18.20 9.57 -36.81
CA GLY A 28 17.22 9.97 -37.82
C GLY A 28 16.03 9.01 -37.97
N ILE A 29 15.84 8.09 -37.02
CA ILE A 29 14.73 7.15 -37.02
C ILE A 29 13.65 7.70 -36.08
N GLU A 30 12.61 8.28 -36.65
CA GLU A 30 11.50 8.88 -35.89
C GLU A 30 10.25 7.99 -35.84
N SER A 31 10.18 6.95 -36.69
CA SER A 31 9.06 6.01 -36.75
C SER A 31 9.19 4.93 -35.68
N PHE A 32 8.91 5.30 -34.43
CA PHE A 32 8.82 4.34 -33.34
C PHE A 32 7.68 4.64 -32.38
N THR A 33 7.08 3.58 -31.85
CA THR A 33 6.05 3.66 -30.80
C THR A 33 6.59 3.04 -29.52
N MET A 34 6.53 3.80 -28.43
CA MET A 34 6.81 3.25 -27.10
C MET A 34 5.51 2.69 -26.53
N PHE A 35 5.48 1.37 -26.34
CA PHE A 35 4.35 0.69 -25.75
C PHE A 35 4.52 0.55 -24.25
N GLU A 36 3.59 1.15 -23.52
CA GLU A 36 3.33 0.81 -22.12
C GLU A 36 2.56 -0.52 -21.97
N ARG A 37 2.20 -1.20 -23.08
CA ARG A 37 1.62 -2.55 -23.10
C ARG A 37 2.55 -3.66 -22.60
N ALA A 38 3.70 -3.30 -22.02
CA ALA A 38 4.57 -4.24 -21.33
C ALA A 38 3.77 -5.09 -20.31
N ALA A 39 2.78 -4.47 -19.63
CA ALA A 39 1.90 -5.20 -18.72
C ALA A 39 1.12 -6.34 -19.42
N GLU A 40 0.48 -6.07 -20.57
CA GLU A 40 -0.29 -7.07 -21.32
C GLU A 40 0.60 -8.24 -21.79
N ILE A 41 1.83 -7.95 -22.22
CA ILE A 41 2.78 -8.98 -22.68
C ILE A 41 3.26 -9.84 -21.52
N PHE A 42 3.63 -9.23 -20.39
CA PHE A 42 4.03 -10.00 -19.21
C PHE A 42 2.88 -10.81 -18.65
N GLU A 43 1.64 -10.30 -18.69
CA GLU A 43 0.45 -11.08 -18.34
C GLU A 43 0.27 -12.30 -19.22
N GLN A 44 0.44 -12.15 -20.54
CA GLN A 44 0.36 -13.27 -21.47
C GLN A 44 1.46 -14.30 -21.21
N ALA A 45 2.71 -13.85 -21.03
CA ALA A 45 3.84 -14.72 -20.70
C ALA A 45 3.59 -15.49 -19.39
N LEU A 46 3.09 -14.82 -18.36
CA LEU A 46 2.75 -15.42 -17.07
C LEU A 46 1.62 -16.45 -17.20
N LYS A 47 0.59 -16.16 -18.01
CA LYS A 47 -0.52 -17.10 -18.26
C LYS A 47 -0.07 -18.36 -19.00
N MET A 48 0.86 -18.23 -19.95
CA MET A 48 1.34 -19.37 -20.73
C MET A 48 2.16 -20.35 -19.88
N ASN A 49 3.10 -19.84 -19.09
CA ASN A 49 4.05 -20.67 -18.34
C ASN A 49 4.31 -20.12 -16.92
N PRO A 50 3.32 -20.15 -16.00
CA PRO A 50 3.41 -19.45 -14.73
C PRO A 50 4.55 -19.91 -13.81
N ASN A 51 4.90 -21.19 -13.89
CA ASN A 51 5.91 -21.81 -13.02
C ASN A 51 7.31 -21.89 -13.66
N SER A 52 7.50 -21.39 -14.87
CA SER A 52 8.82 -21.37 -15.52
C SER A 52 9.69 -20.21 -15.03
N VAL A 53 10.97 -20.21 -15.39
CA VAL A 53 11.88 -19.08 -15.11
C VAL A 53 11.34 -17.81 -15.79
N GLU A 54 10.86 -17.94 -17.02
CA GLU A 54 10.25 -16.87 -17.81
C GLU A 54 8.95 -16.36 -17.19
N GLY A 55 8.09 -17.26 -16.69
CA GLY A 55 6.87 -16.89 -15.97
C GLY A 55 7.18 -16.09 -14.70
N ARG A 56 8.14 -16.54 -13.89
CA ARG A 56 8.57 -15.79 -12.70
C ARG A 56 9.14 -14.42 -13.05
N MET A 57 10.01 -14.33 -14.05
CA MET A 57 10.53 -13.03 -14.53
C MET A 57 9.42 -12.13 -15.05
N ALA A 58 8.45 -12.68 -15.78
CA ALA A 58 7.30 -11.93 -16.27
C ALA A 58 6.45 -11.40 -15.11
N ARG A 59 6.23 -12.19 -14.05
CA ARG A 59 5.53 -11.74 -12.83
C ARG A 59 6.23 -10.54 -12.19
N THR A 60 7.54 -10.63 -11.94
CA THR A 60 8.31 -9.53 -11.35
C THR A 60 8.24 -8.27 -12.22
N ASN A 61 8.45 -8.41 -13.52
CA ASN A 61 8.41 -7.26 -14.44
C ASN A 61 7.01 -6.65 -14.57
N LEU A 62 5.97 -7.48 -14.50
CA LEU A 62 4.58 -7.03 -14.48
C LEU A 62 4.29 -6.24 -13.21
N ALA A 63 4.73 -6.74 -12.04
CA ALA A 63 4.57 -6.05 -10.76
C ALA A 63 5.23 -4.66 -10.79
N THR A 64 6.49 -4.57 -11.23
CA THR A 64 7.19 -3.28 -11.43
C THR A 64 6.43 -2.35 -12.38
N THR A 65 5.92 -2.88 -13.50
CA THR A 65 5.18 -2.08 -14.49
C THR A 65 3.89 -1.53 -13.90
N ARG A 66 3.13 -2.37 -13.21
CA ARG A 66 1.88 -2.00 -12.53
C ARG A 66 2.14 -0.96 -11.45
N ASN A 67 3.17 -1.11 -10.61
CA ASN A 67 3.55 -0.09 -9.63
C ASN A 67 3.84 1.27 -10.27
N ARG A 68 4.63 1.31 -11.35
CA ARG A 68 4.91 2.57 -12.07
C ARG A 68 3.65 3.19 -12.69
N MET A 69 2.75 2.38 -13.22
CA MET A 69 1.46 2.86 -13.73
C MET A 69 0.58 3.41 -12.61
N GLY A 70 0.54 2.73 -11.46
CA GLY A 70 -0.19 3.18 -10.27
C GLY A 70 0.32 4.50 -9.72
N VAL A 71 1.64 4.69 -9.61
CA VAL A 71 2.24 5.95 -9.15
C VAL A 71 1.87 7.10 -10.09
N ARG A 72 1.99 6.91 -11.40
CA ARG A 72 1.62 7.96 -12.38
C ARG A 72 0.13 8.26 -12.37
N ALA A 73 -0.72 7.26 -12.14
CA ALA A 73 -2.16 7.49 -11.98
C ALA A 73 -2.45 8.30 -10.72
N TYR A 74 -1.80 7.97 -9.60
CA TYR A 74 -1.92 8.71 -8.34
C TYR A 74 -1.46 10.17 -8.47
N GLU A 75 -0.33 10.40 -9.13
CA GLU A 75 0.20 11.75 -9.42
C GLU A 75 -0.77 12.60 -10.24
N ARG A 76 -1.51 11.99 -11.16
CA ARG A 76 -2.57 12.66 -11.94
C ARG A 76 -3.90 12.81 -11.19
N GLY A 77 -4.00 12.28 -9.97
CA GLY A 77 -5.24 12.28 -9.18
C GLY A 77 -6.27 11.23 -9.63
N ASP A 78 -5.94 10.34 -10.56
CA ASP A 78 -6.79 9.21 -10.95
C ASP A 78 -6.63 8.08 -9.93
N LEU A 79 -7.28 8.26 -8.79
CA LEU A 79 -7.19 7.34 -7.65
C LEU A 79 -7.74 5.96 -7.99
N ALA A 80 -8.77 5.88 -8.84
CA ALA A 80 -9.34 4.61 -9.28
C ALA A 80 -8.36 3.82 -10.16
N ALA A 81 -7.64 4.46 -11.09
CA ALA A 81 -6.60 3.78 -11.84
C ALA A 81 -5.38 3.45 -10.99
N ALA A 82 -5.04 4.28 -9.99
CA ALA A 82 -3.97 4.00 -9.05
C ALA A 82 -4.28 2.73 -8.24
N GLU A 83 -5.47 2.67 -7.64
CA GLU A 83 -5.97 1.51 -6.89
C GLU A 83 -5.91 0.24 -7.74
N ARG A 84 -6.50 0.25 -8.94
CA ARG A 84 -6.50 -0.91 -9.83
C ARG A 84 -5.10 -1.44 -10.12
N ASN A 85 -4.14 -0.55 -10.36
CA ASN A 85 -2.78 -0.97 -10.68
C ASN A 85 -2.04 -1.53 -9.46
N PHE A 86 -2.17 -0.93 -8.28
CA PHE A 86 -1.52 -1.45 -7.08
C PHE A 86 -2.18 -2.74 -6.57
N ALA A 87 -3.52 -2.83 -6.63
CA ALA A 87 -4.25 -4.05 -6.28
C ALA A 87 -3.87 -5.22 -7.20
N ALA A 88 -3.67 -4.96 -8.50
CA ALA A 88 -3.19 -5.98 -9.41
C ALA A 88 -1.80 -6.54 -9.02
N VAL A 89 -0.94 -5.77 -8.34
CA VAL A 89 0.32 -6.31 -7.80
C VAL A 89 0.07 -7.25 -6.62
N ASP A 90 -0.86 -6.92 -5.72
CA ASP A 90 -1.24 -7.80 -4.60
C ASP A 90 -1.80 -9.13 -5.13
N ASP A 91 -2.62 -9.08 -6.19
CA ASP A 91 -3.19 -10.27 -6.84
C ASP A 91 -2.12 -11.17 -7.48
N LEU A 92 -1.06 -10.60 -8.06
CA LEU A 92 0.04 -11.38 -8.65
C LEU A 92 0.77 -12.25 -7.63
N TYR A 93 0.74 -11.86 -6.36
CA TYR A 93 1.39 -12.54 -5.25
C TYR A 93 0.38 -13.00 -4.19
N ALA A 94 -0.87 -13.23 -4.59
CA ALA A 94 -1.93 -13.72 -3.70
C ALA A 94 -1.55 -15.07 -3.04
N ASN A 95 -0.77 -15.89 -3.75
CA ASN A 95 -0.11 -17.05 -3.17
C ASN A 95 1.30 -16.66 -2.68
N PRO A 96 1.60 -16.73 -1.36
CA PRO A 96 2.90 -16.34 -0.83
C PRO A 96 4.10 -17.10 -1.44
N SER A 97 3.90 -18.32 -1.95
CA SER A 97 4.96 -19.09 -2.62
C SER A 97 5.39 -18.50 -3.97
N ASP A 98 4.60 -17.58 -4.54
CA ASP A 98 4.94 -16.87 -5.77
C ASP A 98 5.91 -15.70 -5.56
N VAL A 99 6.14 -15.30 -4.29
CA VAL A 99 7.18 -14.34 -3.90
C VAL A 99 8.50 -15.08 -3.79
N THR A 100 9.24 -15.12 -4.89
CA THR A 100 10.45 -15.96 -5.00
C THR A 100 11.75 -15.17 -4.87
N SER A 101 11.68 -13.84 -4.89
CA SER A 101 12.84 -12.96 -4.84
C SER A 101 12.61 -11.73 -3.96
N GLU A 102 13.72 -11.09 -3.57
CA GLU A 102 13.67 -9.80 -2.87
C GLU A 102 13.00 -8.71 -3.72
N ALA A 103 13.15 -8.78 -5.04
CA ALA A 103 12.51 -7.86 -5.96
C ALA A 103 10.97 -8.00 -5.89
N ASP A 104 10.45 -9.23 -5.91
CA ASP A 104 9.02 -9.51 -5.76
C ASP A 104 8.47 -8.94 -4.45
N ARG A 105 9.17 -9.21 -3.35
CA ARG A 105 8.79 -8.71 -2.01
C ARG A 105 8.74 -7.19 -2.00
N ARG A 106 9.77 -6.53 -2.51
CA ARG A 106 9.83 -5.07 -2.60
C ARG A 106 8.69 -4.48 -3.43
N GLU A 107 8.39 -5.05 -4.59
CA GLU A 107 7.30 -4.56 -5.45
C GLU A 107 5.93 -4.74 -4.76
N LEU A 108 5.73 -5.85 -4.06
CA LEU A 108 4.52 -6.11 -3.28
C LEU A 108 4.36 -5.13 -2.10
N GLU A 109 5.42 -4.89 -1.33
CA GLU A 109 5.43 -3.92 -0.23
C GLU A 109 5.14 -2.50 -0.73
N ASN A 110 5.78 -2.09 -1.82
CA ASN A 110 5.56 -0.78 -2.44
C ASN A 110 4.11 -0.61 -2.90
N ALA A 111 3.53 -1.63 -3.53
CA ALA A 111 2.14 -1.59 -3.97
C ALA A 111 1.18 -1.42 -2.79
N ARG A 112 1.36 -2.20 -1.72
CA ARG A 112 0.55 -2.13 -0.49
C ARG A 112 0.70 -0.78 0.22
N TYR A 113 1.92 -0.25 0.30
CA TYR A 113 2.15 1.07 0.87
C TYR A 113 1.41 2.16 0.08
N ASN A 114 1.49 2.08 -1.25
CA ASN A 114 0.81 3.04 -2.13
C ASN A 114 -0.71 2.87 -2.13
N LEU A 115 -1.25 1.65 -2.00
CA LEU A 115 -2.69 1.44 -1.76
C LEU A 115 -3.13 2.16 -0.48
N GLY A 116 -2.33 2.12 0.58
CA GLY A 116 -2.66 2.86 1.79
C GLY A 116 -2.74 4.37 1.56
N LYS A 117 -1.85 4.94 0.74
CA LYS A 117 -1.93 6.35 0.31
C LYS A 117 -3.16 6.65 -0.56
N VAL A 118 -3.60 5.70 -1.38
CA VAL A 118 -4.82 5.83 -2.20
C VAL A 118 -6.05 5.85 -1.29
N TYR A 119 -6.18 4.88 -0.39
CA TYR A 119 -7.30 4.79 0.54
C TYR A 119 -7.38 5.98 1.48
N ASP A 120 -6.24 6.45 1.99
CA ASP A 120 -6.17 7.67 2.80
C ASP A 120 -6.73 8.89 2.05
N ARG A 121 -6.35 9.06 0.78
CA ARG A 121 -6.85 10.16 -0.07
C ARG A 121 -8.32 10.03 -0.46
N LEU A 122 -8.86 8.81 -0.43
CA LEU A 122 -10.29 8.53 -0.60
C LEU A 122 -11.08 8.69 0.71
N GLY A 123 -10.41 8.92 1.84
CA GLY A 123 -11.04 8.98 3.16
C GLY A 123 -11.34 7.61 3.79
N ASP A 124 -10.88 6.50 3.19
CA ASP A 124 -10.99 5.15 3.75
C ASP A 124 -9.83 4.88 4.72
N THR A 125 -9.96 5.41 5.93
CA THR A 125 -8.95 5.26 6.99
C THR A 125 -8.73 3.78 7.38
N GLN A 126 -9.77 2.95 7.36
CA GLN A 126 -9.63 1.52 7.70
C GLN A 126 -8.91 0.74 6.58
N GLY A 127 -9.22 1.03 5.32
CA GLY A 127 -8.50 0.51 4.16
C GLY A 127 -7.02 0.91 4.18
N ALA A 128 -6.73 2.17 4.49
CA ALA A 128 -5.37 2.69 4.59
C ALA A 128 -4.53 1.94 5.64
N MET A 129 -5.08 1.77 6.85
CA MET A 129 -4.40 1.03 7.93
C MET A 129 -4.11 -0.42 7.55
N ARG A 130 -5.07 -1.13 6.95
CA ARG A 130 -4.88 -2.53 6.52
C ARG A 130 -3.82 -2.65 5.43
N ALA A 131 -3.76 -1.70 4.50
CA ALA A 131 -2.78 -1.70 3.43
C ALA A 131 -1.36 -1.43 3.96
N TRP A 132 -1.20 -0.45 4.85
CA TRP A 132 0.10 -0.15 5.48
C TRP A 132 0.58 -1.25 6.41
N GLN A 133 -0.32 -1.90 7.16
CA GLN A 133 0.03 -3.06 7.97
C GLN A 133 0.62 -4.18 7.12
N ARG A 134 -0.06 -4.55 6.02
CA ARG A 134 0.42 -5.59 5.10
C ARG A 134 1.71 -5.22 4.36
N ALA A 135 2.00 -3.93 4.18
CA ALA A 135 3.28 -3.46 3.66
C ALA A 135 4.42 -3.66 4.70
N ARG A 136 4.14 -3.42 5.98
CA ARG A 136 5.12 -3.57 7.07
C ARG A 136 5.42 -5.03 7.41
N GLU A 137 4.42 -5.90 7.32
CA GLU A 137 4.57 -7.34 7.53
C GLU A 137 5.48 -8.01 6.48
N GLY A 138 5.66 -7.37 5.32
CA GLY A 138 6.55 -7.85 4.26
C GLY A 138 8.05 -7.79 4.60
N GLY A 139 8.50 -6.79 5.38
CA GLY A 139 9.95 -6.52 5.52
C GLY A 139 10.35 -5.62 6.70
N ARG A 140 10.59 -6.23 7.89
CA ARG A 140 11.78 -6.03 8.77
C ARG A 140 11.59 -6.64 10.17
N VAL A 141 12.47 -7.60 10.49
CA VAL A 141 13.18 -7.59 11.77
C VAL A 141 14.24 -6.48 11.65
N GLY A 142 14.09 -5.40 12.40
CA GLY A 142 15.13 -4.38 12.64
C GLY A 142 15.28 -3.26 11.60
N GLY A 143 14.94 -2.04 11.99
CA GLY A 143 15.35 -0.80 11.32
C GLY A 143 14.20 0.18 11.09
N VAL A 144 13.94 1.02 12.10
CA VAL A 144 13.09 2.21 12.03
C VAL A 144 13.75 3.23 11.07
N ASP A 145 13.02 3.71 10.07
CA ASP A 145 13.28 5.03 9.47
C ASP A 145 11.95 5.76 9.19
N PRO A 146 11.54 6.67 10.09
CA PRO A 146 10.27 7.40 10.07
C PRO A 146 10.43 8.76 9.38
N ALA A 147 10.16 8.86 8.08
CA ALA A 147 10.11 10.16 7.41
C ALA A 147 9.22 10.19 6.16
N ALA A 148 7.92 10.35 6.35
CA ALA A 148 7.08 11.22 5.51
C ALA A 148 5.87 11.72 6.34
N PRO A 149 5.45 12.99 6.21
CA PRO A 149 4.65 13.67 7.23
C PRO A 149 3.21 13.17 7.27
N GLY A 150 2.72 12.81 8.47
CA GLY A 150 1.28 12.74 8.78
C GLY A 150 0.77 11.48 9.47
N SER A 151 1.27 10.27 9.21
CA SER A 151 0.50 9.05 9.57
C SER A 151 1.16 8.04 10.51
N VAL A 152 2.46 8.14 10.84
CA VAL A 152 3.08 7.23 11.82
C VAL A 152 3.33 7.92 13.16
N SER A 153 3.97 9.09 13.21
CA SER A 153 4.23 9.77 14.51
C SER A 153 2.96 10.31 15.18
N GLU A 154 2.03 10.91 14.44
CA GLU A 154 0.80 11.46 15.03
C GLU A 154 -0.19 10.36 15.44
N LEU A 155 -0.29 9.28 14.67
CA LEU A 155 -1.06 8.10 15.05
C LEU A 155 -0.41 7.37 16.25
N GLU A 156 0.92 7.26 16.31
CA GLU A 156 1.62 6.69 17.48
C GLU A 156 1.42 7.56 18.72
N LYS A 157 1.48 8.89 18.60
CA LYS A 157 1.15 9.81 19.71
C LYS A 157 -0.33 9.70 20.10
N ALA A 158 -1.23 9.56 19.14
CA ALA A 158 -2.65 9.37 19.38
C ALA A 158 -2.92 8.03 20.10
N ARG A 159 -2.26 6.94 19.66
CA ARG A 159 -2.33 5.62 20.30
C ARG A 159 -1.69 5.60 21.68
N ALA A 160 -0.56 6.27 21.87
CA ALA A 160 0.07 6.41 23.19
C ALA A 160 -0.83 7.18 24.16
N ARG A 161 -1.49 8.25 23.70
CA ARG A 161 -2.51 8.98 24.48
C ARG A 161 -3.72 8.09 24.78
N ALA A 162 -4.23 7.36 23.80
CA ALA A 162 -5.35 6.44 23.99
C ALA A 162 -5.02 5.32 24.97
N ALA A 163 -3.82 4.73 24.89
CA ALA A 163 -3.35 3.70 25.81
C ALA A 163 -3.18 4.23 27.24
N ALA A 164 -2.61 5.44 27.40
CA ALA A 164 -2.46 6.07 28.70
C ALA A 164 -3.82 6.40 29.34
N ALA A 165 -4.76 6.94 28.56
CA ALA A 165 -6.11 7.22 29.01
C ALA A 165 -6.87 5.92 29.36
N LEU A 166 -6.71 4.84 28.57
CA LEU A 166 -7.28 3.53 28.86
C LEU A 166 -6.74 2.95 30.18
N ALA A 167 -5.43 2.98 30.38
CA ALA A 167 -4.79 2.48 31.60
C ALA A 167 -5.23 3.28 32.85
N GLU A 168 -5.31 4.61 32.73
CA GLU A 168 -5.78 5.46 33.81
C GLU A 168 -7.26 5.23 34.12
N GLY A 169 -8.10 5.05 33.10
CA GLY A 169 -9.50 4.67 33.28
C GLY A 169 -9.64 3.36 34.04
N SER A 170 -8.85 2.35 33.69
CA SER A 170 -8.82 1.06 34.41
C SER A 170 -8.38 1.21 35.88
N ARG A 171 -7.39 2.08 36.15
CA ARG A 171 -6.94 2.37 37.51
C ARG A 171 -8.01 3.08 38.34
N LEU A 172 -8.67 4.09 37.77
CA LEU A 172 -9.75 4.83 38.40
C LEU A 172 -10.94 3.91 38.71
N TYR A 173 -11.27 3.02 37.79
CA TYR A 173 -12.32 2.02 37.97
C TYR A 173 -12.01 1.07 39.12
N GLN A 174 -10.77 0.57 39.22
CA GLN A 174 -10.34 -0.26 40.36
C GLN A 174 -10.39 0.48 41.70
N SER A 175 -10.21 1.80 41.71
CA SER A 175 -10.39 2.62 42.92
C SER A 175 -11.85 3.02 43.22
N GLY A 176 -12.81 2.60 42.39
CA GLY A 176 -14.24 2.92 42.55
C GLY A 176 -14.66 4.29 41.99
N ALA A 177 -13.77 5.02 41.33
CA ALA A 177 -14.03 6.31 40.70
C ALA A 177 -14.60 6.11 39.28
N ILE A 178 -15.84 5.60 39.22
CA ILE A 178 -16.46 5.12 37.97
C ILE A 178 -16.71 6.26 36.97
N ASP A 179 -17.15 7.43 37.42
CA ASP A 179 -17.43 8.57 36.53
C ASP A 179 -16.16 9.13 35.90
N GLU A 180 -15.07 9.21 36.67
CA GLU A 180 -13.75 9.61 36.21
C GLU A 180 -13.16 8.56 35.26
N ALA A 181 -13.33 7.27 35.56
CA ALA A 181 -12.91 6.19 34.67
C ALA A 181 -13.58 6.29 33.30
N ARG A 182 -14.90 6.55 33.27
CA ARG A 182 -15.66 6.73 32.03
C ARG A 182 -15.17 7.91 31.21
N LYS A 183 -14.85 9.04 31.83
CA LYS A 183 -14.26 10.20 31.11
C LYS A 183 -12.95 9.82 30.41
N ARG A 184 -12.10 9.02 31.08
CA ARG A 184 -10.82 8.56 30.52
C ARG A 184 -11.00 7.55 29.39
N TRP A 185 -11.96 6.63 29.49
CA TRP A 185 -12.27 5.73 28.37
C TRP A 185 -12.88 6.48 27.19
N GLN A 186 -13.72 7.49 27.42
CA GLN A 186 -14.23 8.33 26.35
C GLN A 186 -13.10 9.10 25.64
N GLU A 187 -12.15 9.64 26.40
CA GLU A 187 -10.92 10.26 25.87
C GLU A 187 -10.12 9.26 25.01
N ALA A 188 -9.92 8.03 25.50
CA ALA A 188 -9.21 6.98 24.77
C ALA A 188 -9.93 6.58 23.45
N ALA A 189 -11.26 6.46 23.49
CA ALA A 189 -12.07 6.12 22.32
C ALA A 189 -12.01 7.20 21.24
N MET A 190 -11.99 8.48 21.62
CA MET A 190 -11.90 9.62 20.69
C MET A 190 -10.48 9.87 20.19
N ALA A 191 -9.46 9.58 21.00
CA ALA A 191 -8.07 9.92 20.69
C ALA A 191 -7.51 9.11 19.51
N ALA A 192 -7.90 7.84 19.36
CA ALA A 192 -7.43 6.98 18.27
C ALA A 192 -8.54 6.05 17.73
N PRO A 193 -9.55 6.58 17.01
CA PRO A 193 -10.68 5.78 16.55
C PRO A 193 -10.26 4.62 15.64
N GLY A 194 -10.80 3.43 15.89
CA GLY A 194 -10.54 2.23 15.09
C GLY A 194 -9.29 1.45 15.49
N THR A 195 -8.59 1.85 16.56
CA THR A 195 -7.48 1.07 17.13
C THR A 195 -7.96 0.12 18.24
N PRO A 196 -7.17 -0.91 18.61
CA PRO A 196 -7.52 -1.81 19.72
C PRO A 196 -7.82 -1.06 21.03
N GLU A 197 -7.05 -0.02 21.33
CA GLU A 197 -7.21 0.77 22.55
C GLU A 197 -8.56 1.51 22.59
N SER A 198 -8.97 2.10 21.46
CA SER A 198 -10.30 2.75 21.35
C SER A 198 -11.45 1.74 21.43
N THR A 199 -11.27 0.54 20.86
CA THR A 199 -12.27 -0.53 20.87
C THR A 199 -12.47 -1.07 22.29
N GLU A 200 -11.36 -1.26 23.01
CA GLU A 200 -11.39 -1.69 24.41
C GLU A 200 -12.01 -0.63 25.31
N ALA A 201 -11.66 0.64 25.12
CA ALA A 201 -12.28 1.75 25.85
C ALA A 201 -13.80 1.81 25.64
N GLN A 202 -14.27 1.60 24.40
CA GLN A 202 -15.70 1.56 24.10
C GLN A 202 -16.41 0.41 24.82
N ARG A 203 -15.79 -0.78 24.91
CA ARG A 203 -16.35 -1.92 25.65
C ARG A 203 -16.54 -1.59 27.13
N TRP A 204 -15.56 -0.94 27.77
CA TRP A 204 -15.66 -0.54 29.17
C TRP A 204 -16.77 0.50 29.41
N LEU A 205 -16.97 1.44 28.47
CA LEU A 205 -18.07 2.39 28.52
C LEU A 205 -19.44 1.70 28.47
N ASP A 206 -19.59 0.72 27.59
CA ASP A 206 -20.83 -0.03 27.40
C ASP A 206 -21.13 -0.92 28.63
N GLU A 207 -20.10 -1.58 29.17
CA GLU A 207 -20.21 -2.45 30.34
C GLU A 207 -20.63 -1.65 31.59
N THR A 208 -20.02 -0.49 31.82
CA THR A 208 -20.36 0.35 32.98
C THR A 208 -21.70 1.06 32.83
N ALA A 209 -22.16 1.34 31.61
CA ALA A 209 -23.51 1.84 31.36
C ALA A 209 -24.58 0.81 31.74
N SER A 210 -24.33 -0.46 31.45
CA SER A 210 -25.26 -1.56 31.74
C SER A 210 -25.42 -1.85 33.24
N ARG A 211 -24.38 -1.55 34.04
CA ARG A 211 -24.37 -1.76 35.50
C ARG A 211 -25.08 -0.67 36.31
N LEU A 212 -25.35 0.49 35.72
CA LEU A 212 -26.05 1.61 36.36
C LEU A 212 -27.58 1.54 36.22
N GLN A 213 -28.10 0.52 35.50
CA GLN A 213 -29.53 0.32 35.26
C GLN A 213 -30.19 -0.69 36.22
N TYR A 214 -29.48 -1.10 37.27
CA TYR A 214 -29.96 -1.96 38.36
C TYR A 214 -29.65 -1.30 39.71
#